data_AF-A0A942MSL9-F1
#
_entry.id   AF-A0A942MSL9-F1
#
_cell.length_a   1.000
_cell.length_b   1.000
_cell.length_c   1.000
_cell.angle_alpha   90.00
_cell.angle_beta   90.00
_cell.angle_gamma   90.00
#
_symmetry.space_group_name_H-M   'P 1'
#
loop_
_entity.id
_entity.type
_entity.pdbx_description
1 polymer ?
#
loop_
_entity_poly.entity_id
_entity_poly.type
_entity_poly.pdbx_seq_one_letter_code
_entity_poly.pdbx_strand_id
1 'polypeptide(L)' 'MKEDVEKKDDKTLEELIQELKATGYQKYQIKDIIMDACNKKDITKLTTEEEQQVRQALVNYLEFALKCWQKTT' A
#
# COMPACT_ATOMS: atom_id res chain seq x y z
N MET A 1 -3.31 -1.16 32.02
CA MET A 1 -2.80 -0.50 30.80
C MET A 1 -2.80 -1.50 29.67
N LYS A 2 -3.84 -1.50 28.85
CA LYS A 2 -3.82 -1.98 27.47
C LYS A 2 -5.02 -1.30 26.83
N GLU A 3 -4.75 -0.11 26.32
CA GLU A 3 -5.67 0.59 25.44
C GLU A 3 -6.05 -0.37 24.30
N ASP A 4 -7.37 -0.44 24.14
CA ASP A 4 -8.15 -0.60 22.93
C ASP A 4 -7.35 -0.51 21.62
N VAL A 5 -7.72 -1.35 20.65
CA VAL A 5 -8.31 -0.91 19.39
C VAL A 5 -8.53 -2.15 18.50
N GLU A 6 -9.74 -2.67 18.57
CA GLU A 6 -10.39 -3.36 17.47
C GLU A 6 -10.62 -2.29 16.38
N LYS A 7 -9.80 -2.25 15.32
CA LYS A 7 -10.08 -1.44 14.12
C LYS A 7 -9.85 -2.28 12.87
N LYS A 8 -10.97 -2.52 12.17
CA LYS A 8 -11.03 -2.90 10.75
C LYS A 8 -9.94 -2.16 9.99
N ASP A 9 -9.03 -2.93 9.41
CA ASP A 9 -8.16 -2.63 8.27
C ASP A 9 -7.98 -1.14 7.96
N ASP A 10 -7.31 -0.40 8.84
CA ASP A 10 -6.71 0.92 8.56
C ASP A 10 -5.18 0.80 8.49
N LYS A 11 -4.69 -0.24 7.79
CA LYS A 11 -3.26 -0.36 7.46
C LYS A 11 -2.79 0.95 6.83
N THR A 12 -1.85 1.60 7.50
CA THR A 12 -1.29 2.86 7.04
C THR A 12 -0.54 2.64 5.72
N LEU A 13 -0.37 3.72 4.96
CA LEU A 13 0.41 3.72 3.71
C LEU A 13 1.81 3.16 3.95
N GLU A 14 2.44 3.49 5.09
CA GLU A 14 3.74 2.98 5.48
C GLU A 14 3.76 1.46 5.70
N GLU A 15 2.74 0.90 6.35
CA GLU A 15 2.64 -0.55 6.55
C GLU A 15 2.47 -1.30 5.23
N LEU A 16 1.63 -0.79 4.32
CA LEU A 16 1.45 -1.38 2.99
C LEU A 16 2.75 -1.34 2.18
N ILE A 17 3.51 -0.25 2.28
CA ILE A 17 4.84 -0.13 1.67
C ILE A 17 5.81 -1.16 2.26
N GLN A 18 5.80 -1.37 3.58
CA GLN A 18 6.65 -2.37 4.23
C GLN A 18 6.29 -3.79 3.80
N GLU A 19 5.00 -4.14 3.73
CA GLU A 19 4.56 -5.46 3.28
C GLU A 19 4.88 -5.68 1.79
N LEU A 20 4.67 -4.69 0.92
CA LEU A 20 5.10 -4.77 -0.48
C LEU A 20 6.60 -5.00 -0.60
N LYS A 21 7.39 -4.30 0.22
CA LYS A 21 8.84 -4.52 0.27
C LYS A 21 9.20 -5.93 0.73
N ALA A 22 8.45 -6.51 1.69
CA ALA A 22 8.63 -7.88 2.14
C ALA A 22 8.31 -8.91 1.04
N THR A 23 7.34 -8.62 0.17
CA THR A 23 7.04 -9.47 -1.01
C THR A 23 8.09 -9.36 -2.13
N GLY A 24 9.04 -8.43 -2.03
CA GLY A 24 10.15 -8.25 -2.96
C GLY A 24 10.09 -6.97 -3.80
N TYR A 25 9.07 -6.12 -3.62
CA TYR A 25 9.00 -4.86 -4.36
C TYR A 25 10.07 -3.87 -3.91
N GLN A 26 10.70 -3.24 -4.89
CA GLN A 26 11.71 -2.23 -4.63
C GLN A 26 11.07 -0.88 -4.31
N LYS A 27 11.77 -0.06 -3.52
CA LYS A 27 11.29 1.27 -3.10
C LYS A 27 10.91 2.16 -4.29
N TYR A 28 11.61 2.04 -5.42
CA TYR A 28 11.28 2.80 -6.63
C TYR A 28 9.97 2.34 -7.27
N GLN A 29 9.68 1.03 -7.30
CA GLN A 29 8.44 0.49 -7.86
C GLN A 29 7.24 0.91 -7.02
N ILE A 30 7.39 0.83 -5.70
CA ILE A 30 6.33 1.26 -4.77
C ILE A 30 6.07 2.77 -4.94
N LYS A 31 7.13 3.56 -5.11
CA LYS A 31 7.00 5.00 -5.40
C LYS A 31 6.31 5.26 -6.74
N ASP A 32 6.59 4.44 -7.76
CA ASP A 32 5.95 4.52 -9.07
C ASP A 32 4.45 4.22 -8.99
N ILE A 33 4.06 3.17 -8.24
CA ILE A 33 2.66 2.81 -7.97
C ILE A 33 1.93 3.95 -7.25
N ILE A 34 2.56 4.56 -6.25
CA ILE A 34 1.98 5.69 -5.51
C ILE A 34 1.84 6.91 -6.43
N MET A 35 2.85 7.19 -7.26
CA MET A 35 2.77 8.29 -8.23
C MET A 35 1.71 8.02 -9.29
N ASP A 36 1.56 6.80 -9.78
CA ASP A 36 0.53 6.42 -10.75
C ASP A 36 -0.87 6.60 -10.18
N ALA A 37 -1.11 6.10 -8.96
CA ALA A 37 -2.38 6.25 -8.26
C ALA A 37 -2.71 7.72 -7.92
N CYS A 38 -1.70 8.57 -7.75
CA CYS A 38 -1.83 10.00 -7.47
C CYS A 38 -1.80 10.89 -8.74
N ASN A 39 -1.79 10.31 -9.95
CA ASN A 39 -1.60 11.06 -11.21
C ASN A 39 -0.35 11.98 -11.20
N LYS A 40 0.75 11.51 -10.59
CA LYS A 40 2.02 12.21 -10.38
C LYS A 40 1.92 13.51 -9.56
N LYS A 41 0.85 13.70 -8.78
CA LYS A 41 0.79 14.80 -7.82
C LYS A 41 1.64 14.50 -6.60
N ASP A 42 1.99 15.57 -5.90
CA ASP A 42 2.70 15.51 -4.63
C ASP A 42 1.89 14.71 -3.61
N ILE A 43 2.49 13.64 -3.06
CA ILE A 43 1.90 12.80 -2.00
C ILE A 43 1.53 13.65 -0.78
N THR A 44 2.24 14.77 -0.59
CA THR A 44 2.01 15.75 0.49
C THR A 44 0.76 16.60 0.29
N LYS A 45 0.17 16.60 -0.91
CA LYS A 45 -1.02 17.38 -1.28
C LYS A 45 -2.15 16.52 -1.82
N LEU A 46 -2.19 15.27 -1.38
CA LEU A 46 -3.27 14.33 -1.68
C LEU A 46 -4.57 14.78 -1.01
N THR A 47 -5.67 14.77 -1.76
CA THR A 47 -7.00 14.80 -1.16
C THR A 47 -7.33 13.44 -0.53
N THR A 48 -8.29 13.40 0.39
CA THR A 48 -8.71 12.16 1.06
C THR A 48 -9.10 11.06 0.06
N GLU A 49 -9.74 11.43 -1.06
CA GLU A 49 -10.07 10.48 -2.13
C GLU A 49 -8.82 9.91 -2.81
N GLU A 50 -7.83 10.73 -3.11
CA GLU A 50 -6.59 10.27 -3.75
C GLU A 50 -5.75 9.42 -2.77
N GLU A 51 -5.73 9.76 -1.49
CA GLU A 51 -5.08 8.93 -0.47
C GLU A 51 -5.73 7.54 -0.40
N GLN A 52 -7.06 7.48 -0.45
CA GLN A 52 -7.79 6.21 -0.54
C GLN A 52 -7.46 5.44 -1.82
N GLN A 53 -7.32 6.12 -2.97
CA GLN A 53 -6.92 5.49 -4.23
C GLN A 53 -5.51 4.90 -4.15
N VAL A 54 -4.54 5.66 -3.62
CA VAL A 54 -3.17 5.18 -3.42
C VAL A 54 -3.16 3.96 -2.50
N ARG A 55 -3.92 4.02 -1.41
CA ARG A 55 -4.04 2.92 -0.46
C ARG A 55 -4.62 1.67 -1.10
N GLN A 56 -5.71 1.82 -1.85
CA GLN A 56 -6.36 0.71 -2.55
C GLN A 56 -5.47 0.13 -3.64
N ALA A 57 -4.70 0.96 -4.35
CA ALA A 57 -3.69 0.50 -5.30
C ALA A 57 -2.63 -0.36 -4.60
N LEU A 58 -2.05 0.12 -3.49
CA LEU A 58 -1.04 -0.64 -2.74
C LEU A 58 -1.59 -1.98 -2.22
N VAL A 59 -2.83 -2.00 -1.70
CA VAL A 59 -3.50 -3.25 -1.28
C VAL A 59 -3.66 -4.21 -2.45
N ASN A 60 -4.12 -3.74 -3.61
CA ASN A 60 -4.25 -4.59 -4.80
C ASN A 60 -2.91 -5.19 -5.24
N TYR A 61 -1.85 -4.38 -5.26
CA TYR A 61 -0.50 -4.87 -5.59
C TYR A 61 0.01 -5.88 -4.55
N LEU A 62 -0.27 -5.65 -3.27
CA LEU A 62 0.08 -6.57 -2.20
C LEU A 62 -0.63 -7.91 -2.34
N GLU A 63 -1.95 -7.90 -2.53
CA GLU A 63 -2.74 -9.11 -2.77
C GLU A 63 -2.25 -9.86 -4.00
N PHE A 64 -1.88 -9.14 -5.07
CA PHE A 64 -1.33 -9.74 -6.26
C PHE A 64 0.02 -10.40 -5.99
N ALA A 65 0.91 -9.72 -5.25
CA ALA A 65 2.21 -10.26 -4.86
C ALA A 65 2.07 -11.52 -4.00
N LEU A 66 1.17 -11.50 -3.02
CA LEU A 66 0.85 -12.64 -2.15
C LEU A 66 0.26 -13.83 -2.94
N LYS A 67 -0.65 -13.56 -3.88
CA LYS A 67 -1.20 -14.60 -4.78
C LYS A 67 -0.13 -15.18 -5.71
N CYS A 68 0.81 -14.35 -6.17
CA CYS A 68 1.91 -14.81 -7.02
C CYS A 68 2.87 -15.73 -6.24
N TRP A 69 3.17 -15.38 -4.99
CA TRP A 69 3.92 -16.25 -4.07
C TRP A 69 3.23 -17.61 -3.86
N GLN A 70 1.91 -17.63 -3.61
CA GLN A 70 1.19 -18.88 -3.39
C GLN A 70 1.15 -19.83 -4.60
N LYS A 71 1.23 -19.31 -5.83
CA LYS A 71 1.20 -20.16 -7.04
C LYS A 71 2.55 -20.79 -7.38
N THR A 72 3.62 -20.45 -6.67
CA THR A 72 4.98 -20.88 -6.98
C THR A 72 5.53 -21.91 -5.97
N THR A 73 4.68 -22.45 -5.08
CA THR A 73 4.96 -23.57 -4.16
C THR A 73 3.99 -24.70 -4.45
#